data_AF-A0A836F725-F1
#
_entry.id   AF-A0A836F725-F1
#
_cell.length_a   1.000
_cell.length_b   1.000
_cell.length_c   1.000
_cell.angle_alpha   90.00
_cell.angle_beta   90.00
_cell.angle_gamma   90.00
#
_symmetry.space_group_name_H-M   'P 1'
#
loop_
_entity.id
_entity.type
_entity.pdbx_description
1 polymer ?
#
loop_
_entity_poly.entity_id
_entity_poly.type
_entity_poly.pdbx_seq_one_letter_code
_entity_poly.pdbx_strand_id
1 'polypeptide(L)'
;MCVLAEEKLYSDEFDNIDIQTVFNDKCLTEGYYNCFMETGHVFSEAFQTKCKKYTEKQKIIIEKDIEWFQKDEPEKWNRIITKTLEDTKKNLFKLLTTQINNRSWNVCYIRIISIN
;
A
#
# COMPACT_ATOMS: atom_id res chain seq x y z
N MET A 1 2.69 2.21 -31.84
CA MET A 1 3.76 2.34 -30.84
C MET A 1 3.06 2.52 -29.49
N CYS A 2 2.88 1.46 -28.71
CA CYS A 2 2.28 1.57 -27.38
C CYS A 2 3.37 2.10 -26.45
N VAL A 3 3.23 3.36 -26.02
CA VAL A 3 4.09 3.91 -24.96
C VAL A 3 3.63 3.21 -23.68
N LEU A 4 4.45 2.28 -23.18
CA LEU A 4 4.33 1.85 -21.79
C LEU A 4 4.58 3.10 -20.94
N ALA A 5 3.53 3.63 -20.32
CA ALA A 5 3.68 4.73 -19.39
C ALA A 5 4.66 4.27 -18.30
N GLU A 6 5.81 4.94 -18.19
CA GLU A 6 6.78 4.68 -17.14
C GLU A 6 6.05 4.86 -15.79
N GLU A 7 6.02 3.80 -14.98
CA GLU A 7 5.39 3.85 -13.66
C GLU A 7 6.15 4.89 -12.82
N LYS A 8 5.50 6.02 -12.50
CA LYS A 8 6.12 7.08 -11.73
C LYS A 8 6.44 6.57 -10.32
N LEU A 9 7.73 6.56 -9.99
CA LEU A 9 8.23 6.22 -8.66
C LEU A 9 7.70 7.20 -7.60
N TYR A 10 7.64 6.75 -6.35
CA TYR A 10 7.43 7.63 -5.21
C TYR A 10 8.59 8.61 -5.05
N SER A 11 8.33 9.71 -4.31
CA SER A 11 9.34 10.70 -3.98
C SER A 11 10.54 10.03 -3.31
N ASP A 12 11.75 10.44 -3.67
CA ASP A 12 13.03 9.97 -3.11
C ASP A 12 13.48 10.78 -1.88
N GLU A 13 12.63 11.68 -1.38
CA GLU A 13 12.92 12.54 -0.22
C GLU A 13 13.39 11.77 1.03
N PHE A 14 12.90 10.54 1.20
CA PHE A 14 13.21 9.69 2.35
C PHE A 14 14.29 8.64 2.08
N ASP A 15 14.88 8.62 0.88
CA ASP A 15 15.88 7.61 0.48
C ASP A 15 17.21 7.73 1.24
N ASN A 16 17.46 8.86 1.89
CA ASN A 16 18.69 9.12 2.64
C ASN A 16 18.51 8.98 4.16
N ILE A 17 17.36 8.46 4.62
CA ILE A 17 17.17 8.14 6.04
C ILE A 17 18.09 6.99 6.43
N ASP A 18 18.85 7.17 7.52
CA ASP A 18 19.53 6.07 8.17
C ASP A 18 18.56 5.29 9.05
N ILE A 19 18.06 4.17 8.50
CA ILE A 19 17.08 3.33 9.19
C ILE A 19 17.62 2.72 10.49
N GLN A 20 18.93 2.54 10.63
CA GLN A 20 19.52 2.03 11.87
C GLN A 20 19.37 3.03 13.02
N THR A 21 19.48 4.31 12.73
CA THR A 21 19.23 5.36 13.73
C THR A 21 17.78 5.34 14.22
N VAL A 22 16.83 5.03 13.32
CA VAL A 22 15.41 4.86 13.68
C VAL A 22 15.22 3.67 14.62
N PHE A 23 15.75 2.50 14.27
CA PHE A 23 15.60 1.28 15.09
C PHE A 23 16.21 1.38 16.48
N ASN A 24 17.29 2.16 16.62
CA ASN A 24 17.94 2.38 17.91
C ASN A 24 17.17 3.36 18.81
N ASP A 25 16.20 4.10 18.27
CA ASP A 25 15.33 4.99 19.01
C ASP A 25 13.91 4.40 19.13
N LYS A 26 13.58 3.96 20.34
CA LYS A 26 12.25 3.38 20.63
C LYS A 26 11.12 4.38 20.43
N CYS A 27 11.32 5.67 20.69
CA CYS A 27 10.30 6.69 20.52
C CYS A 27 10.01 6.90 19.03
N LEU A 28 11.07 7.00 18.21
CA LEU A 28 10.91 7.11 16.76
C LEU A 28 10.25 5.87 16.16
N THR A 29 10.75 4.68 16.49
CA THR A 29 10.20 3.43 15.97
C THR A 29 8.73 3.26 16.34
N GLU A 30 8.36 3.57 17.59
CA GLU A 30 6.97 3.53 18.06
C GLU A 30 6.10 4.58 17.35
N GLY A 31 6.63 5.77 17.10
CA GLY A 31 5.95 6.82 16.34
C GLY A 31 5.64 6.39 14.90
N TYR A 32 6.62 5.82 14.19
CA TYR A 32 6.42 5.29 12.84
C TYR A 32 5.46 4.10 12.81
N TYR A 33 5.58 3.19 13.77
CA TYR A 33 4.64 2.07 13.93
C TYR A 33 3.20 2.55 14.12
N ASN A 34 2.96 3.50 15.02
CA ASN A 34 1.61 4.02 15.27
C ASN A 34 1.06 4.78 14.06
N CYS A 35 1.89 5.61 13.41
CA CYS A 35 1.53 6.26 12.16
C CYS A 35 1.08 5.26 11.10
N PHE A 36 1.83 4.16 10.95
CA PHE A 36 1.47 3.06 10.05
C PHE A 36 0.14 2.41 10.42
N MET A 37 -0.08 2.12 11.71
CA MET A 37 -1.30 1.46 12.19
C MET A 37 -2.55 2.33 12.00
N GLU A 38 -2.41 3.65 12.05
CA GLU A 38 -3.50 4.59 11.80
C GLU A 38 -3.74 4.83 10.31
N THR A 39 -2.68 5.06 9.53
CA THR A 39 -2.78 5.68 8.19
C THR A 39 -2.29 4.83 7.02
N GLY A 40 -1.82 3.59 7.26
CA GLY A 40 -1.06 2.71 6.35
C GLY A 40 -1.66 2.30 4.99
N HIS A 41 -2.58 3.06 4.41
CA HIS A 41 -3.18 2.83 3.10
C HIS A 41 -2.16 2.74 1.96
N VAL A 42 -1.04 3.47 2.05
CA VAL A 42 0.03 3.46 1.03
C VAL A 42 0.69 2.08 0.93
N PHE A 43 0.83 1.37 2.04
CA PHE A 43 1.45 0.04 2.07
C PHE A 43 0.57 -1.04 1.43
N SER A 44 -0.75 -0.85 1.45
CA SER A 44 -1.69 -1.77 0.79
C SER A 44 -1.55 -1.70 -0.73
N GLU A 45 -1.33 -0.52 -1.29
CA GLU A 45 -1.04 -0.34 -2.72
C GLU A 45 0.32 -0.95 -3.08
N ALA A 46 1.34 -0.68 -2.26
CA ALA A 46 2.68 -1.26 -2.40
C ALA A 46 2.63 -2.79 -2.45
N PHE A 47 1.89 -3.42 -1.54
CA PHE A 47 1.75 -4.86 -1.47
C PHE A 47 1.08 -5.45 -2.72
N GLN A 48 0.01 -4.83 -3.22
CA GLN A 48 -0.68 -5.28 -4.44
C GLN A 48 0.19 -5.13 -5.69
N THR A 49 0.97 -4.04 -5.76
CA THR A 49 1.82 -3.75 -6.90
C THR A 49 3.21 -4.37 -6.80
N LYS A 50 3.52 -5.09 -5.71
CA LYS A 50 4.85 -5.64 -5.41
C LYS A 50 5.94 -4.56 -5.40
N CYS A 51 5.64 -3.43 -4.75
CA CYS A 51 6.54 -2.29 -4.58
C CYS A 51 7.12 -1.72 -5.89
N LYS A 52 6.43 -1.85 -7.02
CA LYS A 52 6.94 -1.35 -8.32
C LYS A 52 7.24 0.16 -8.35
N LYS A 53 6.51 0.94 -7.55
CA LYS A 53 6.69 2.39 -7.43
C LYS A 53 7.81 2.80 -6.48
N TYR A 54 8.45 1.86 -5.79
CA TYR A 54 9.50 2.15 -4.83
C TYR A 54 10.83 2.35 -5.55
N THR A 55 11.63 3.28 -5.05
CA THR A 55 13.04 3.37 -5.45
C THR A 55 13.79 2.13 -4.92
N GLU A 56 14.97 1.83 -5.49
CA GLU A 56 15.79 0.71 -5.01
C GLU A 56 16.21 0.90 -3.55
N LYS A 57 16.47 2.13 -3.11
CA LYS A 57 16.80 2.41 -1.71
C LYS A 57 15.61 2.14 -0.78
N GLN A 58 14.39 2.53 -1.17
CA GLN A 58 13.21 2.27 -0.36
C GLN A 58 12.90 0.77 -0.23
N LYS A 59 13.18 -0.03 -1.27
CA LYS A 59 13.08 -1.50 -1.19
C LYS A 59 14.04 -2.06 -0.15
N ILE A 60 15.31 -1.63 -0.18
CA ILE A 60 16.33 -2.05 0.80
C ILE A 60 15.94 -1.63 2.22
N ILE A 61 15.38 -0.44 2.40
CA ILE A 61 14.89 0.03 3.71
C ILE A 61 13.77 -0.88 4.21
N ILE A 62 12.76 -1.17 3.37
CA ILE A 62 11.67 -2.07 3.74
C ILE A 62 12.18 -3.47 4.09
N GLU A 63 13.13 -4.01 3.34
CA GLU A 63 13.71 -5.33 3.66
C GLU A 63 14.32 -5.33 5.07
N LYS A 64 15.07 -4.29 5.42
CA LYS A 64 15.63 -4.13 6.78
C LYS A 64 14.56 -3.93 7.84
N ASP A 65 13.49 -3.17 7.56
CA ASP A 65 12.35 -3.01 8.47
C ASP A 65 11.71 -4.36 8.76
N ILE A 66 11.45 -5.15 7.72
CA ILE A 66 10.84 -6.47 7.85
C ILE A 66 11.72 -7.38 8.71
N GLU A 67 13.03 -7.44 8.42
CA GLU A 67 13.98 -8.26 9.19
C GLU A 67 14.00 -7.86 10.67
N TRP A 68 14.06 -6.55 10.96
CA TRP A 68 14.08 -6.03 12.32
C TRP A 68 12.78 -6.34 13.06
N PHE A 69 11.61 -6.04 12.47
CA PHE A 69 10.32 -6.32 13.10
C PHE A 69 10.09 -7.82 13.34
N GLN A 70 10.52 -8.69 12.43
CA GLN A 70 10.40 -10.14 12.62
C GLN A 70 11.25 -10.66 13.77
N LYS A 71 12.45 -10.08 13.95
CA LYS A 71 13.42 -10.53 14.94
C LYS A 71 13.16 -9.92 16.31
N ASP A 72 12.98 -8.60 16.37
CA ASP A 72 13.01 -7.82 17.60
C ASP A 72 11.59 -7.52 18.13
N GLU A 73 10.57 -7.45 17.27
CA GLU A 73 9.19 -7.06 17.62
C GLU A 73 8.11 -7.92 16.90
N PRO A 74 8.14 -9.28 17.03
CA PRO A 74 7.32 -10.18 16.21
C PRO A 74 5.81 -10.00 16.41
N GLU A 75 5.36 -9.54 17.58
CA GLU A 75 3.95 -9.24 17.81
C GLU A 75 3.48 -8.02 17.00
N LYS A 76 4.30 -6.97 16.93
CA LYS A 76 4.02 -5.80 16.07
C LYS A 76 4.06 -6.18 14.60
N TRP A 77 5.00 -7.03 14.20
CA TRP A 77 5.04 -7.58 12.84
C TRP A 77 3.73 -8.29 12.46
N ASN A 78 3.22 -9.16 13.33
CA ASN A 78 1.95 -9.85 13.10
C ASN A 78 0.79 -8.86 12.92
N ARG A 79 0.74 -7.79 13.73
CA ARG A 79 -0.28 -6.73 13.61
C ARG A 79 -0.16 -5.98 12.29
N ILE A 80 1.05 -5.66 11.84
CA ILE A 80 1.32 -5.03 10.55
C ILE A 80 0.78 -5.88 9.40
N ILE A 81 1.04 -7.19 9.43
CA ILE A 81 0.56 -8.13 8.41
C ILE A 81 -0.96 -8.23 8.42
N THR A 82 -1.57 -8.41 9.59
CA THR A 82 -3.04 -8.48 9.72
C THR A 82 -3.70 -7.23 9.15
N LYS A 83 -3.23 -6.04 9.55
CA LYS A 83 -3.75 -4.77 9.05
C LYS A 83 -3.60 -4.66 7.52
N THR A 84 -2.43 -4.99 6.98
CA THR A 84 -2.16 -4.92 5.54
C THR A 84 -3.09 -5.83 4.73
N LEU A 85 -3.36 -7.04 5.22
CA LEU A 85 -4.30 -7.98 4.60
C LEU A 85 -5.74 -7.48 4.67
N GLU A 86 -6.16 -6.92 5.80
CA GLU A 86 -7.49 -6.35 5.99
C GLU A 86 -7.73 -5.14 5.08
N ASP A 87 -6.80 -4.18 5.05
CA ASP A 87 -6.89 -2.99 4.22
C ASP A 87 -6.87 -3.36 2.72
N THR A 88 -6.06 -4.34 2.33
CA THR A 88 -6.07 -4.89 0.97
C THR A 88 -7.42 -5.50 0.60
N LYS A 89 -8.00 -6.35 1.45
CA LYS A 89 -9.33 -6.94 1.23
C LYS A 89 -10.42 -5.86 1.10
N LYS A 90 -10.39 -4.86 1.98
CA LYS A 90 -11.34 -3.73 1.97
C LYS A 90 -11.24 -2.93 0.67
N ASN A 91 -10.03 -2.64 0.21
CA ASN A 91 -9.79 -1.94 -1.05
C ASN A 91 -10.28 -2.74 -2.27
N LEU A 92 -10.01 -4.05 -2.30
CA LEU A 92 -10.51 -4.94 -3.36
C LEU A 92 -12.05 -4.99 -3.37
N PHE A 93 -12.69 -5.11 -2.20
CA PHE A 93 -14.15 -5.10 -2.09
C PHE A 93 -14.75 -3.76 -2.58
N LYS A 94 -14.12 -2.63 -2.24
CA LYS A 94 -14.53 -1.31 -2.74
C LYS A 94 -14.44 -1.23 -4.27
N LEU A 95 -13.34 -1.71 -4.87
CA LEU A 95 -13.17 -1.72 -6.32
C LEU A 95 -14.24 -2.59 -7.00
N LEU A 96 -14.51 -3.78 -6.47
CA LEU A 96 -15.52 -4.69 -7.00
C LEU A 96 -16.93 -4.07 -6.92
N THR A 97 -17.29 -3.46 -5.80
CA THR A 97 -18.60 -2.81 -5.64
C THR A 97 -18.77 -1.60 -6.55
N THR A 98 -17.73 -0.76 -6.73
CA THR A 98 -17.75 0.33 -7.71
C THR A 98 -17.92 -0.18 -9.14
N GLN A 99 -17.23 -1.27 -9.53
CA GLN A 99 -17.38 -1.87 -10.85
C GLN A 99 -18.77 -2.46 -11.08
N ILE A 100 -19.35 -3.14 -10.10
CA ILE A 100 -20.71 -3.69 -10.15
C ILE A 100 -21.73 -2.56 -10.30
N ASN A 101 -21.63 -1.51 -9.50
CA ASN A 101 -22.52 -0.37 -9.56
C ASN A 101 -22.43 0.34 -10.91
N ASN A 102 -21.21 0.61 -11.43
CA ASN A 102 -21.03 1.21 -12.75
C ASN A 102 -21.55 0.33 -13.91
N ARG A 103 -21.43 -1.00 -13.81
CA ARG A 103 -22.06 -1.91 -14.78
C ARG A 103 -23.58 -1.86 -14.72
N SER A 104 -24.18 -1.73 -13.53
CA SER A 104 -25.63 -1.61 -13.37
C SER A 104 -26.19 -0.34 -14.04
N TRP A 105 -25.49 0.80 -13.93
CA TRP A 105 -25.86 2.03 -14.64
C TRP A 105 -25.74 1.90 -16.17
N ASN A 106 -24.70 1.23 -16.68
CA ASN A 106 -24.56 1.01 -18.13
C ASN A 106 -25.67 0.11 -18.71
N VAL A 107 -26.15 -0.88 -17.95
CA VAL A 107 -27.29 -1.73 -18.38
C VAL A 107 -28.61 -0.96 -18.35
N CYS A 108 -28.80 -0.05 -17.38
CA CYS A 108 -29.98 0.82 -17.34
C CYS A 108 -29.97 1.88 -18.46
N TYR A 109 -28.82 2.46 -18.78
CA TYR A 109 -28.69 3.48 -19.82
C TYR A 109 -28.88 2.90 -21.24
N ILE A 110 -28.33 1.71 -21.52
CA ILE A 110 -28.53 1.03 -22.82
C ILE A 110 -30.01 0.68 -23.05
N ARG A 111 -30.76 0.32 -21.99
CA ARG A 111 -32.18 -0.05 -22.12
C ARG A 111 -33.10 1.16 -22.35
N ILE A 112 -32.67 2.37 -21.99
CA ILE A 112 -33.41 3.62 -22.26
C ILE A 112 -33.19 4.09 -23.71
N ILE A 113 -32.02 3.83 -24.31
CA ILE A 113 -31.72 4.26 -25.68
C ILE A 113 -32.33 3.32 -26.74
N SER A 114 -32.69 2.08 -26.39
CA SER A 114 -33.32 1.13 -27.31
C SER A 114 -34.86 1.22 -27.39
N ILE A 115 -35.48 2.27 -26.85
CA ILE A 115 -36.95 2.49 -26.89
C ILE A 115 -37.33 3.76 -27.71
N ASN A 116 -36.39 4.37 -28.43
CA ASN A 116 -36.68 5.42 -29.43
C ASN A 116 -36.22 4.99 -30.82
#